data_AF-A0A6C0FKZ7-F1
#
_entry.id   AF-A0A6C0FKZ7-F1
#
_cell.length_a   1.000
_cell.length_b   1.000
_cell.length_c   1.000
_cell.angle_alpha   90.00
_cell.angle_beta   90.00
_cell.angle_gamma   90.00
#
_symmetry.space_group_name_H-M   'P 1'
#
loop_
_entity.id
_entity.type
_entity.pdbx_description
1 polymer ?
#
loop_
_entity_poly.entity_id
_entity_poly.type
_entity_poly.pdbx_seq_one_letter_code
_entity_poly.pdbx_strand_id
1 'polypeptide(L)'
;MRYAILETTADGTWTDPGPYLRWLAEHGDALPPGARAFARHPEHYDFSHQWCPRGATFDRLAMRHTDAGVTATLVLAGAGRAAPQFVLRYEGVVRVEVDGDHGGLPRSDLLVDELLPHDDGVSHELAFIAGTVTVVARDLTAGWSGTAGPGSPRDPLGAGDPSNPATLARLVRTRLRMYFLDERFPTVAAGVGWGSRFWRDDEAYRHFRDWAGVRLIGGRSSTSWEALVGRQVAPGRAHDAWTDDDHAAAVALTFDLLEEYFAEQGYVAG
;
A
#
# COMPACT_ATOMS: atom_id res chain seq x y z
N MET A 1 21.14 10.73 -8.97
CA MET A 1 21.76 10.60 -7.64
C MET A 1 22.99 11.47 -7.55
N ARG A 2 23.26 12.02 -6.37
CA ARG A 2 24.34 12.97 -6.12
C ARG A 2 25.55 12.36 -5.40
N TYR A 3 25.32 11.47 -4.44
CA TYR A 3 26.35 10.89 -3.59
C TYR A 3 26.40 9.36 -3.67
N ALA A 4 25.26 8.68 -3.71
CA ALA A 4 25.24 7.23 -3.95
C ALA A 4 25.82 6.93 -5.35
N ILE A 5 26.75 5.96 -5.41
CA ILE A 5 27.41 5.58 -6.66
C ILE A 5 26.69 4.38 -7.26
N LEU A 6 26.44 4.46 -8.57
CA LEU A 6 25.86 3.39 -9.37
C LEU A 6 26.67 3.25 -10.66
N GLU A 7 27.25 2.08 -10.88
CA GLU A 7 28.06 1.79 -12.06
C GLU A 7 27.54 0.52 -12.74
N THR A 8 27.05 0.69 -13.97
CA THR A 8 26.59 -0.43 -14.80
C THR A 8 27.71 -0.90 -15.70
N THR A 9 28.05 -2.18 -15.60
CA THR A 9 29.07 -2.86 -16.41
C THR A 9 28.46 -4.04 -17.16
N ALA A 10 29.24 -4.67 -18.04
CA ALA A 10 28.81 -5.90 -18.73
C ALA A 10 28.49 -7.06 -17.76
N ASP A 11 29.12 -7.07 -16.57
CA ASP A 11 28.99 -8.14 -15.58
C ASP A 11 27.88 -7.86 -14.54
N GLY A 12 27.18 -6.73 -14.66
CA GLY A 12 26.08 -6.34 -13.77
C GLY A 12 26.19 -4.89 -13.28
N THR A 13 25.32 -4.54 -12.34
CA THR A 13 25.28 -3.21 -11.73
C THR A 13 25.89 -3.22 -10.34
N TRP A 14 26.92 -2.42 -10.14
CA TRP A 14 27.56 -2.19 -8.85
C TRP A 14 26.99 -0.93 -8.20
N THR A 15 26.84 -0.98 -6.87
CA THR A 15 26.31 0.14 -6.07
C THR A 15 27.13 0.33 -4.81
N ASP A 16 27.41 1.59 -4.47
CA ASP A 16 28.09 1.98 -3.23
C ASP A 16 27.37 3.18 -2.57
N PRO A 17 26.66 2.95 -1.44
CA PRO A 17 26.04 4.02 -0.67
C PRO A 17 27.06 4.73 0.24
N GLY A 18 28.31 4.28 0.32
CA GLY A 18 29.32 4.78 1.24
C GLY A 18 29.52 6.31 1.23
N PRO A 19 29.64 6.97 0.05
CA PRO A 19 29.71 8.43 0.01
C PRO A 19 28.42 9.11 0.49
N TYR A 20 27.25 8.55 0.17
CA TYR A 20 25.97 9.05 0.70
C TYR A 20 25.90 8.91 2.22
N LEU A 21 26.31 7.77 2.78
CA LEU A 21 26.31 7.54 4.23
C LEU A 21 27.21 8.51 4.99
N ARG A 22 28.39 8.84 4.43
CA ARG A 22 29.26 9.89 5.00
C ARG A 22 28.58 11.24 4.99
N TRP A 23 27.97 11.60 3.86
CA TRP A 23 27.21 12.84 3.75
C TRP A 23 26.01 12.88 4.73
N LEU A 24 25.28 11.78 4.89
CA LEU A 24 24.12 11.66 5.77
C LEU A 24 24.48 11.79 7.26
N ALA A 25 25.68 11.32 7.64
CA ALA A 25 26.19 11.49 9.00
C ALA A 25 26.37 12.97 9.35
N GLU A 26 26.86 13.77 8.40
CA GLU A 26 27.12 15.21 8.58
C GLU A 26 25.86 16.08 8.39
N HIS A 27 24.98 15.73 7.45
CA HIS A 27 23.90 16.61 6.97
C HIS A 27 22.49 16.08 7.25
N GLY A 28 22.35 14.86 7.77
CA GLY A 28 21.06 14.20 7.90
C GLY A 28 20.06 14.91 8.83
N ASP A 29 20.50 15.86 9.66
CA ASP A 29 19.59 16.67 10.48
C ASP A 29 18.85 17.77 9.70
N ALA A 30 19.26 18.03 8.45
CA ALA A 30 18.50 18.88 7.54
C ALA A 30 17.31 18.15 6.88
N LEU A 31 17.21 16.82 7.02
CA LEU A 31 16.06 16.06 6.53
C LEU A 31 14.85 16.21 7.45
N PRO A 32 13.62 16.18 6.90
CA PRO A 32 12.40 16.04 7.67
C PRO A 32 12.44 14.81 8.61
N PRO A 33 11.71 14.82 9.75
CA PRO A 33 11.83 13.79 10.77
C PRO A 33 11.61 12.35 10.26
N GLY A 34 10.61 12.13 9.41
CA GLY A 34 10.30 10.81 8.87
C GLY A 34 11.35 10.33 7.86
N ALA A 35 11.71 11.19 6.91
CA ALA A 35 12.81 10.95 5.97
C ALA A 35 14.13 10.64 6.68
N ARG A 36 14.46 11.40 7.74
CA ARG A 36 15.66 11.18 8.56
C ARG A 36 15.62 9.83 9.28
N ALA A 37 14.48 9.47 9.86
CA ALA A 37 14.32 8.20 10.56
C ALA A 37 14.48 7.00 9.61
N PHE A 38 13.94 7.13 8.39
CA PHE A 38 14.11 6.14 7.33
C PHE A 38 15.58 6.03 6.87
N ALA A 39 16.17 7.14 6.42
CA ALA A 39 17.55 7.15 5.89
C ALA A 39 18.60 6.69 6.91
N ARG A 40 18.39 6.96 8.20
CA ARG A 40 19.29 6.56 9.29
C ARG A 40 18.94 5.20 9.91
N HIS A 41 17.95 4.49 9.37
CA HIS A 41 17.61 3.18 9.91
C HIS A 41 18.81 2.21 9.73
N PRO A 42 19.28 1.53 10.80
CA PRO A 42 20.53 0.74 10.74
C PRO A 42 20.56 -0.32 9.63
N GLU A 43 19.40 -0.88 9.32
CA GLU A 43 19.24 -1.96 8.34
C GLU A 43 19.06 -1.45 6.90
N HIS A 44 18.84 -0.14 6.69
CA HIS A 44 18.47 0.40 5.38
C HIS A 44 19.57 0.21 4.34
N TYR A 45 20.81 0.56 4.70
CA TYR A 45 21.97 0.45 3.81
C TYR A 45 22.89 -0.72 4.16
N ASP A 46 22.49 -1.58 5.10
CA ASP A 46 23.12 -2.88 5.30
C ASP A 46 22.59 -3.86 4.27
N PHE A 47 23.26 -3.90 3.11
CA PHE A 47 22.88 -4.77 1.99
C PHE A 47 22.97 -6.27 2.28
N SER A 48 23.54 -6.67 3.42
CA SER A 48 23.52 -8.06 3.88
C SER A 48 22.29 -8.39 4.74
N HIS A 49 21.55 -7.37 5.17
CA HIS A 49 20.40 -7.50 6.05
C HIS A 49 19.14 -7.88 5.26
N GLN A 50 18.37 -8.84 5.78
CA GLN A 50 17.13 -9.32 5.13
C GLN A 50 16.02 -8.27 5.02
N TRP A 51 16.10 -7.19 5.80
CA TRP A 51 15.15 -6.07 5.79
C TRP A 51 15.66 -4.83 5.04
N CYS A 52 16.82 -4.94 4.39
CA CYS A 52 17.28 -3.91 3.48
C CYS A 52 16.31 -3.79 2.30
N PRO A 53 15.85 -2.58 1.94
CA PRO A 53 14.96 -2.40 0.79
C PRO A 53 15.61 -2.76 -0.55
N ARG A 54 16.94 -2.83 -0.63
CA ARG A 54 17.68 -3.26 -1.81
C ARG A 54 17.21 -4.65 -2.26
N GLY A 55 16.97 -4.82 -3.56
CA GLY A 55 16.43 -6.05 -4.13
C GLY A 55 14.91 -6.14 -4.11
N ALA A 56 14.20 -5.21 -3.44
CA ALA A 56 12.75 -5.15 -3.54
C ALA A 56 12.33 -4.62 -4.92
N THR A 57 11.40 -5.30 -5.58
CA THR A 57 10.94 -4.95 -6.92
C THR A 57 9.85 -3.89 -6.83
N PHE A 58 9.85 -2.91 -7.74
CA PHE A 58 8.72 -1.99 -7.89
C PHE A 58 7.41 -2.77 -8.13
N ASP A 59 6.43 -2.58 -7.26
CA ASP A 59 5.09 -3.18 -7.41
C ASP A 59 4.09 -2.14 -7.93
N ARG A 60 3.85 -1.08 -7.14
CA ARG A 60 2.85 -0.06 -7.46
C ARG A 60 3.15 1.30 -6.86
N LEU A 61 2.67 2.34 -7.53
CA LEU A 61 2.65 3.72 -7.07
C LEU A 61 1.21 4.24 -7.18
N ALA A 62 0.68 4.80 -6.09
CA ALA A 62 -0.65 5.40 -6.04
C ALA A 62 -0.57 6.83 -5.52
N MET A 63 -1.32 7.75 -6.13
CA MET A 63 -1.43 9.14 -5.69
C MET A 63 -2.86 9.43 -5.22
N ARG A 64 -3.00 10.28 -4.19
CA ARG A 64 -4.31 10.72 -3.68
C ARG A 64 -4.30 12.22 -3.46
N HIS A 65 -5.39 12.86 -3.86
CA HIS A 65 -5.68 14.25 -3.51
C HIS A 65 -6.54 14.25 -2.24
N THR A 66 -6.13 15.03 -1.25
CA THR A 66 -6.82 15.22 0.02
C THR A 66 -6.94 16.72 0.31
N ASP A 67 -7.77 17.09 1.28
CA ASP A 67 -7.86 18.49 1.73
C ASP A 67 -6.53 19.00 2.32
N ALA A 68 -5.67 18.08 2.76
CA ALA A 68 -4.32 18.38 3.28
C ALA A 68 -3.23 18.40 2.20
N GLY A 69 -3.58 18.17 0.92
CA GLY A 69 -2.66 18.13 -0.21
C GLY A 69 -2.59 16.77 -0.90
N VAL A 70 -1.55 16.58 -1.72
CA VAL A 70 -1.30 15.33 -2.45
C VAL A 70 -0.48 14.38 -1.60
N THR A 71 -0.86 13.10 -1.56
CA THR A 71 -0.06 12.04 -0.96
C THR A 71 0.28 11.00 -2.03
N ALA A 72 1.43 10.34 -1.87
CA ALA A 72 1.85 9.24 -2.72
C ALA A 72 2.20 8.02 -1.88
N THR A 73 1.92 6.83 -2.39
CA THR A 73 2.30 5.57 -1.77
C THR A 73 3.00 4.69 -2.79
N LEU A 74 4.26 4.39 -2.52
CA LEU A 74 5.08 3.48 -3.30
C LEU A 74 5.21 2.16 -2.54
N VAL A 75 4.86 1.06 -3.20
CA VAL A 75 4.99 -0.29 -2.67
C VAL A 75 6.05 -1.02 -3.48
N LEU A 76 7.01 -1.61 -2.75
CA LEU A 76 8.00 -2.52 -3.29
C LEU A 76 7.71 -3.93 -2.74
N ALA A 77 7.74 -4.94 -3.61
CA ALA A 77 7.50 -6.32 -3.22
C ALA A 77 8.82 -7.07 -3.01
N GLY A 78 8.87 -7.94 -2.00
CA GLY A 78 9.89 -8.99 -1.95
C GLY A 78 9.75 -9.93 -3.16
N ALA A 79 10.88 -10.48 -3.62
CA ALA A 79 10.89 -11.42 -4.73
C ALA A 79 9.88 -12.58 -4.50
N GLY A 80 8.89 -12.74 -5.40
CA GLY A 80 7.95 -13.87 -5.35
C GLY A 80 6.49 -13.59 -4.95
N ARG A 81 6.01 -12.33 -5.02
CA ARG A 81 4.57 -11.94 -5.00
C ARG A 81 3.73 -12.30 -3.75
N ALA A 82 4.36 -12.55 -2.60
CA ALA A 82 3.68 -12.50 -1.30
C ALA A 82 4.47 -11.61 -0.33
N ALA A 83 3.82 -11.22 0.78
CA ALA A 83 4.46 -10.51 1.89
C ALA A 83 5.81 -11.15 2.28
N PRO A 84 6.80 -10.36 2.72
CA PRO A 84 6.69 -8.95 3.16
C PRO A 84 6.77 -7.93 2.00
N GLN A 85 6.08 -6.79 2.16
CA GLN A 85 6.12 -5.66 1.23
C GLN A 85 6.74 -4.44 1.92
N PHE A 86 7.62 -3.73 1.24
CA PHE A 86 8.17 -2.47 1.72
C PHE A 86 7.29 -1.31 1.23
N VAL A 87 6.79 -0.50 2.16
CA VAL A 87 5.83 0.57 1.86
C VAL A 87 6.43 1.91 2.22
N LEU A 88 6.45 2.81 1.24
CA LEU A 88 6.85 4.21 1.34
C LEU A 88 5.60 5.09 1.18
N ARG A 89 5.36 6.00 2.11
CA ARG A 89 4.25 6.96 2.06
C ARG A 89 4.79 8.36 2.16
N TYR A 90 4.48 9.17 1.16
CA TYR A 90 4.89 10.55 1.03
C TYR A 90 3.71 11.47 1.33
N GLU A 91 3.96 12.49 2.13
CA GLU A 91 2.99 13.50 2.54
C GLU A 91 3.35 14.85 1.92
N GLY A 92 2.35 15.60 1.44
CA GLY A 92 2.59 16.90 0.81
C GLY A 92 3.47 16.78 -0.44
N VAL A 93 3.12 15.86 -1.34
CA VAL A 93 3.83 15.58 -2.58
C VAL A 93 3.70 16.76 -3.53
N VAL A 94 4.84 17.27 -4.00
CA VAL A 94 4.92 18.37 -4.96
C VAL A 94 5.23 17.85 -6.35
N ARG A 95 6.05 16.80 -6.44
CA ARG A 95 6.52 16.25 -7.70
C ARG A 95 6.77 14.75 -7.60
N VAL A 96 6.38 14.04 -8.64
CA VAL A 96 6.77 12.65 -8.87
C VAL A 96 7.26 12.54 -10.31
N GLU A 97 8.46 12.03 -10.47
CA GLU A 97 9.04 11.66 -11.76
C GLU A 97 9.31 10.17 -11.76
N VAL A 98 8.96 9.54 -12.88
CA VAL A 98 9.31 8.16 -13.12
C VAL A 98 10.00 8.09 -14.47
N ASP A 99 11.23 7.63 -14.45
CA ASP A 99 11.99 7.28 -15.64
C ASP A 99 12.19 5.77 -15.63
N GLY A 100 11.92 5.09 -16.72
CA GLY A 100 12.04 3.64 -16.75
C GLY A 100 11.89 3.06 -18.14
N ASP A 101 12.45 1.88 -18.33
CA ASP A 101 12.37 1.19 -19.61
C ASP A 101 10.91 0.85 -19.96
N HIS A 102 10.60 0.87 -21.25
CA HIS A 102 9.27 0.59 -21.80
C HIS A 102 8.14 1.55 -21.38
N GLY A 103 8.47 2.82 -21.12
CA GLY A 103 7.49 3.91 -21.18
C GLY A 103 6.55 4.03 -19.98
N GLY A 104 7.02 3.75 -18.75
CA GLY A 104 6.21 4.14 -17.61
C GLY A 104 6.73 3.86 -16.21
N LEU A 105 7.19 2.64 -15.89
CA LEU A 105 7.49 2.25 -14.51
C LEU A 105 8.69 1.28 -14.44
N PRO A 106 9.64 1.48 -13.51
CA PRO A 106 10.83 0.64 -13.40
C PRO A 106 10.47 -0.67 -12.68
N ARG A 107 9.82 -1.61 -13.38
CA ARG A 107 9.42 -2.95 -12.89
C ARG A 107 10.60 -3.89 -12.69
N SER A 108 11.56 -3.45 -11.89
CA SER A 108 12.82 -4.13 -11.62
C SER A 108 13.23 -3.89 -10.17
N ASP A 109 14.34 -4.49 -9.77
CA ASP A 109 14.79 -4.46 -8.38
C ASP A 109 15.43 -3.12 -8.03
N LEU A 110 15.12 -2.64 -6.83
CA LEU A 110 15.75 -1.47 -6.24
C LEU A 110 17.23 -1.76 -6.01
N LEU A 111 18.09 -0.90 -6.54
CA LEU A 111 19.54 -0.99 -6.40
C LEU A 111 20.01 -0.20 -5.18
N VAL A 112 19.57 1.06 -5.08
CA VAL A 112 19.89 1.98 -3.99
C VAL A 112 18.90 3.15 -4.03
N ASP A 113 18.79 3.90 -2.95
CA ASP A 113 18.05 5.15 -2.90
C ASP A 113 18.84 6.24 -2.16
N GLU A 114 18.44 7.48 -2.37
CA GLU A 114 19.09 8.67 -1.83
C GLU A 114 18.05 9.70 -1.40
N LEU A 115 18.17 10.22 -0.18
CA LEU A 115 17.32 11.28 0.36
C LEU A 115 18.14 12.54 0.62
N LEU A 116 17.73 13.65 0.01
CA LEU A 116 18.35 14.96 0.15
C LEU A 116 17.33 16.02 0.60
N PRO A 117 17.74 17.01 1.41
CA PRO A 117 16.94 18.19 1.70
C PRO A 117 16.49 18.88 0.43
N HIS A 118 15.26 19.35 0.44
CA HIS A 118 14.66 20.13 -0.63
C HIS A 118 13.90 21.30 -0.01
N ASP A 119 13.70 22.40 -0.74
CA ASP A 119 12.99 23.58 -0.24
C ASP A 119 11.55 23.25 0.21
N ASP A 120 10.94 22.25 -0.46
CA ASP A 120 9.61 21.72 -0.13
C ASP A 120 9.62 20.56 0.89
N GLY A 121 10.78 20.19 1.45
CA GLY A 121 10.95 19.10 2.42
C GLY A 121 12.11 18.16 2.07
N VAL A 122 11.79 17.06 1.38
CA VAL A 122 12.74 16.03 0.96
C VAL A 122 12.59 15.70 -0.52
N SER A 123 13.72 15.52 -1.19
CA SER A 123 13.81 14.82 -2.48
C SER A 123 14.30 13.40 -2.23
N HIS A 124 13.53 12.41 -2.65
CA HIS A 124 13.86 10.99 -2.55
C HIS A 124 14.00 10.40 -3.95
N GLU A 125 15.21 10.01 -4.30
CA GLU A 125 15.53 9.37 -5.57
C GLU A 125 15.78 7.87 -5.33
N LEU A 126 15.03 7.01 -6.00
CA LEU A 126 15.17 5.56 -5.97
C LEU A 126 15.69 5.08 -7.32
N ALA A 127 16.86 4.42 -7.33
CA ALA A 127 17.41 3.82 -8.53
C ALA A 127 17.10 2.32 -8.57
N PHE A 128 16.53 1.89 -9.69
CA PHE A 128 16.23 0.51 -10.00
C PHE A 128 17.14 0.02 -11.14
N ILE A 129 17.18 -1.28 -11.39
CA ILE A 129 17.93 -1.85 -12.54
C ILE A 129 17.50 -1.19 -13.86
N ALA A 130 16.20 -0.94 -14.03
CA ALA A 130 15.59 -0.45 -15.27
C ALA A 130 14.86 0.89 -15.07
N GLY A 131 15.48 1.83 -14.35
CA GLY A 131 15.00 3.21 -14.25
C GLY A 131 15.15 3.85 -12.88
N THR A 132 14.49 4.98 -12.69
CA THR A 132 14.49 5.78 -11.46
C THR A 132 13.08 6.26 -11.11
N VAL A 133 12.82 6.42 -9.82
CA VAL A 133 11.66 7.15 -9.31
C VAL A 133 12.17 8.27 -8.43
N THR A 134 11.76 9.51 -8.71
CA THR A 134 12.08 10.67 -7.88
C THR A 134 10.80 11.25 -7.31
N VAL A 135 10.75 11.43 -5.99
CA VAL A 135 9.61 12.03 -5.29
C VAL A 135 10.10 13.23 -4.49
N VAL A 136 9.48 14.40 -4.72
CA VAL A 136 9.63 15.58 -3.85
C VAL A 136 8.38 15.70 -2.99
N ALA A 137 8.57 15.70 -1.67
CA ALA A 137 7.48 15.74 -0.71
C ALA A 137 7.90 16.46 0.58
N ARG A 138 6.92 16.83 1.41
CA ARG A 138 7.17 17.47 2.71
C ARG A 138 7.88 16.53 3.68
N ASP A 139 7.44 15.28 3.75
CA ASP A 139 8.05 14.22 4.57
C ASP A 139 7.60 12.84 4.05
N LEU A 140 8.16 11.77 4.59
CA LEU A 140 7.73 10.40 4.32
C LEU A 140 7.75 9.51 5.55
N THR A 141 7.01 8.41 5.47
CA THR A 141 7.14 7.27 6.38
C THR A 141 7.39 6.01 5.59
N ALA A 142 8.15 5.08 6.17
CA ALA A 142 8.54 3.85 5.50
C ALA A 142 8.52 2.66 6.45
N GLY A 143 8.28 1.46 5.92
CA GLY A 143 8.43 0.23 6.69
C GLY A 143 7.93 -1.01 5.96
N TRP A 144 8.28 -2.17 6.51
CA TRP A 144 7.78 -3.45 6.01
C TRP A 144 6.37 -3.74 6.55
N SER A 145 5.52 -4.27 5.68
CA SER A 145 4.16 -4.72 5.97
C SER A 145 3.99 -6.22 5.68
N GLY A 146 3.11 -6.87 6.43
CA GLY A 146 2.87 -8.32 6.40
C GLY A 146 3.51 -9.06 7.57
N THR A 147 3.69 -10.38 7.47
CA THR A 147 4.40 -11.21 8.46
C THR A 147 5.90 -10.96 8.42
N ALA A 148 6.31 -9.71 8.61
CA ALA A 148 7.69 -9.39 8.94
C ALA A 148 7.96 -9.90 10.36
N GLY A 149 9.01 -10.70 10.54
CA GLY A 149 9.34 -11.33 11.83
C GLY A 149 9.61 -10.32 12.95
N PRO A 150 9.79 -10.78 14.20
CA PRO A 150 10.20 -9.92 15.31
C PRO A 150 11.49 -9.17 14.94
N GLY A 151 11.49 -7.83 15.02
CA GLY A 151 12.67 -6.98 14.78
C GLY A 151 12.64 -6.11 13.52
N SER A 152 11.73 -6.36 12.57
CA SER A 152 11.61 -5.49 11.38
C SER A 152 11.15 -4.07 11.78
N PRO A 153 11.66 -2.98 11.16
CA PRO A 153 11.00 -1.69 11.17
C PRO A 153 9.60 -1.88 10.58
N ARG A 154 8.62 -1.91 11.47
CA ARG A 154 7.22 -2.10 11.10
C ARG A 154 6.77 -0.84 10.40
N ASP A 155 5.95 -1.00 9.38
CA ASP A 155 5.14 0.10 8.86
C ASP A 155 4.52 0.86 10.06
N PRO A 156 4.85 2.15 10.29
CA PRO A 156 4.37 2.91 11.44
C PRO A 156 2.87 3.17 11.37
N LEU A 157 2.28 3.07 10.17
CA LEU A 157 0.83 3.02 9.94
C LEU A 157 0.34 1.59 9.72
N GLY A 158 1.22 0.60 9.88
CA GLY A 158 1.05 -0.79 9.55
C GLY A 158 -0.35 -1.23 9.86
N ALA A 159 -1.05 -1.72 8.82
CA ALA A 159 -2.11 -2.67 9.04
C ALA A 159 -1.56 -3.62 10.10
N GLY A 160 -2.25 -3.73 11.26
CA GLY A 160 -2.04 -4.89 12.10
C GLY A 160 -2.24 -6.14 11.24
N ASP A 161 -2.24 -7.32 11.87
CA ASP A 161 -2.67 -8.50 11.15
C ASP A 161 -3.97 -8.18 10.35
N PRO A 162 -3.97 -8.25 9.00
CA PRO A 162 -5.15 -7.93 8.21
C PRO A 162 -6.28 -8.93 8.48
N SER A 163 -5.99 -10.02 9.20
CA SER A 163 -6.98 -10.93 9.76
C SER A 163 -7.48 -10.55 11.16
N ASN A 164 -7.08 -9.40 11.70
CA ASN A 164 -7.67 -8.77 12.88
C ASN A 164 -8.82 -7.83 12.45
N PRO A 165 -10.07 -8.07 12.89
CA PRO A 165 -11.23 -7.25 12.55
C PRO A 165 -11.06 -5.76 12.86
N ALA A 166 -10.30 -5.37 13.89
CA ALA A 166 -10.02 -3.97 14.22
C ALA A 166 -9.06 -3.31 13.21
N THR A 167 -8.06 -4.05 12.72
CA THR A 167 -7.21 -3.60 11.61
C THR A 167 -8.05 -3.37 10.37
N LEU A 168 -9.00 -4.27 10.15
CA LEU A 168 -9.78 -4.28 8.94
C LEU A 168 -10.86 -3.19 8.95
N ALA A 169 -11.52 -2.96 10.07
CA ALA A 169 -12.35 -1.79 10.30
C ALA A 169 -11.57 -0.49 10.07
N ARG A 170 -10.31 -0.43 10.53
CA ARG A 170 -9.42 0.70 10.24
C ARG A 170 -9.12 0.82 8.74
N LEU A 171 -8.88 -0.28 8.01
CA LEU A 171 -8.63 -0.31 6.56
C LEU A 171 -9.88 0.11 5.75
N VAL A 172 -11.07 -0.27 6.21
CA VAL A 172 -12.36 0.17 5.66
C VAL A 172 -12.51 1.69 5.87
N ARG A 173 -12.22 2.20 7.08
CA ARG A 173 -12.27 3.64 7.42
C ARG A 173 -11.22 4.49 6.70
N THR A 174 -9.98 4.01 6.55
CA THR A 174 -8.93 4.71 5.78
C THR A 174 -9.06 4.52 4.25
N ARG A 175 -10.12 3.80 3.83
CA ARG A 175 -10.49 3.36 2.49
C ARG A 175 -9.40 2.53 1.80
N LEU A 176 -9.78 1.28 1.54
CA LEU A 176 -9.10 0.19 0.79
C LEU A 176 -8.64 0.51 -0.66
N ARG A 177 -8.49 1.78 -1.04
CA ARG A 177 -7.90 2.22 -2.32
C ARG A 177 -6.42 1.83 -2.49
N MET A 178 -5.72 1.48 -1.41
CA MET A 178 -4.31 1.06 -1.47
C MET A 178 -4.08 -0.38 -1.94
N TYR A 179 -5.10 -1.24 -1.96
CA TYR A 179 -4.92 -2.69 -2.16
C TYR A 179 -5.57 -3.23 -3.43
N PHE A 180 -6.54 -2.52 -4.01
CA PHE A 180 -7.19 -2.93 -5.25
C PHE A 180 -6.74 -1.99 -6.38
N LEU A 181 -6.02 -2.55 -7.35
CA LEU A 181 -5.58 -1.85 -8.57
C LEU A 181 -6.76 -1.50 -9.49
N ASP A 182 -7.92 -2.11 -9.24
CA ASP A 182 -9.16 -1.94 -9.97
C ASP A 182 -10.27 -1.67 -8.94
N GLU A 183 -10.92 -0.51 -9.04
CA GLU A 183 -12.04 -0.11 -8.17
C GLU A 183 -13.37 -0.77 -8.58
N ARG A 184 -13.37 -1.69 -9.54
CA ARG A 184 -14.59 -2.45 -9.87
C ARG A 184 -14.96 -3.39 -8.75
N PHE A 185 -16.27 -3.47 -8.52
CA PHE A 185 -16.87 -4.29 -7.49
C PHE A 185 -16.36 -5.75 -7.42
N PRO A 186 -16.19 -6.51 -8.53
CA PRO A 186 -15.66 -7.88 -8.46
C PRO A 186 -14.27 -7.97 -7.82
N THR A 187 -13.41 -6.98 -8.03
CA THR A 187 -12.06 -6.93 -7.48
C THR A 187 -12.11 -6.70 -5.97
N VAL A 188 -12.94 -5.77 -5.51
CA VAL A 188 -13.17 -5.52 -4.08
C VAL A 188 -13.84 -6.74 -3.43
N ALA A 189 -14.86 -7.29 -4.08
CA ALA A 189 -15.60 -8.46 -3.62
C ALA A 189 -14.70 -9.69 -3.49
N ALA A 190 -13.79 -9.94 -4.43
CA ALA A 190 -12.82 -11.04 -4.31
C ALA A 190 -11.89 -10.88 -3.11
N GLY A 191 -11.49 -9.64 -2.78
CA GLY A 191 -10.65 -9.37 -1.61
C GLY A 191 -11.37 -9.47 -0.27
N VAL A 192 -12.70 -9.34 -0.27
CA VAL A 192 -13.57 -9.41 0.91
C VAL A 192 -14.40 -10.72 0.91
N GLY A 193 -14.33 -11.55 -0.12
CA GLY A 193 -15.26 -12.66 -0.33
C GLY A 193 -14.85 -13.96 0.36
N TRP A 194 -15.63 -15.02 0.11
CA TRP A 194 -15.36 -16.37 0.61
C TRP A 194 -13.99 -16.88 0.12
N GLY A 195 -13.12 -17.31 1.05
CA GLY A 195 -11.74 -17.71 0.76
C GLY A 195 -10.70 -16.59 0.83
N SER A 196 -11.12 -15.33 1.03
CA SER A 196 -10.20 -14.27 1.38
C SER A 196 -9.63 -14.50 2.79
N ARG A 197 -8.39 -14.07 3.02
CA ARG A 197 -7.74 -14.11 4.36
C ARG A 197 -8.48 -13.26 5.42
N PHE A 198 -9.48 -12.50 4.99
CA PHE A 198 -10.39 -11.70 5.80
C PHE A 198 -11.22 -12.57 6.75
N TRP A 199 -11.79 -13.65 6.23
CA TRP A 199 -12.64 -14.55 7.00
C TRP A 199 -11.80 -15.74 7.45
N ARG A 200 -11.20 -15.61 8.63
CA ARG A 200 -10.38 -16.67 9.26
C ARG A 200 -11.11 -18.02 9.40
N ASP A 201 -12.44 -17.98 9.46
CA ASP A 201 -13.33 -19.12 9.61
C ASP A 201 -14.59 -18.91 8.74
N ASP A 202 -15.09 -19.99 8.17
CA ASP A 202 -16.39 -20.09 7.48
C ASP A 202 -17.55 -19.55 8.35
N GLU A 203 -17.41 -19.57 9.67
CA GLU A 203 -18.39 -19.01 10.60
C GLU A 203 -18.51 -17.48 10.53
N ALA A 204 -17.39 -16.75 10.52
CA ALA A 204 -17.41 -15.28 10.49
C ALA A 204 -17.98 -14.75 9.16
N TYR A 205 -17.64 -15.40 8.06
CA TYR A 205 -18.21 -15.10 6.74
C TYR A 205 -19.73 -15.34 6.73
N ARG A 206 -20.18 -16.49 7.25
CA ARG A 206 -21.62 -16.80 7.34
C ARG A 206 -22.36 -15.79 8.22
N HIS A 207 -21.75 -15.37 9.33
CA HIS A 207 -22.33 -14.37 10.20
C HIS A 207 -22.52 -13.03 9.49
N PHE A 208 -21.47 -12.52 8.82
CA PHE A 208 -21.58 -11.29 8.03
C PHE A 208 -22.59 -11.41 6.88
N ARG A 209 -22.59 -12.53 6.15
CA ARG A 209 -23.57 -12.78 5.08
C ARG A 209 -25.00 -12.76 5.61
N ASP A 210 -25.28 -13.46 6.70
CA ASP A 210 -26.61 -13.50 7.30
C ASP A 210 -27.03 -12.12 7.83
N TRP A 211 -26.09 -11.40 8.45
CA TRP A 211 -26.25 -10.01 8.91
C TRP A 211 -26.58 -9.06 7.75
N ALA A 212 -25.85 -9.14 6.65
CA ALA A 212 -26.09 -8.33 5.45
C ALA A 212 -27.43 -8.67 4.81
N GLY A 213 -27.83 -9.95 4.82
CA GLY A 213 -29.15 -10.39 4.40
C GLY A 213 -30.27 -9.70 5.18
N VAL A 214 -30.17 -9.66 6.51
CA VAL A 214 -31.17 -8.98 7.35
C VAL A 214 -31.33 -7.51 6.98
N ARG A 215 -30.23 -6.81 6.70
CA ARG A 215 -30.25 -5.39 6.34
C ARG A 215 -30.74 -5.11 4.93
N LEU A 216 -30.22 -5.85 3.95
CA LEU A 216 -30.50 -5.56 2.55
C LEU A 216 -31.86 -6.12 2.10
N ILE A 217 -32.29 -7.25 2.66
CA ILE A 217 -33.51 -7.94 2.19
C ILE A 217 -34.47 -8.34 3.32
N GLY A 218 -34.24 -7.90 4.56
CA GLY A 218 -35.14 -8.14 5.68
C GLY A 218 -35.11 -9.56 6.26
N GLY A 219 -34.14 -10.39 5.89
CA GLY A 219 -34.04 -11.76 6.38
C GLY A 219 -32.73 -12.45 6.04
N ARG A 220 -32.46 -13.57 6.72
CA ARG A 220 -31.27 -14.39 6.44
C ARG A 220 -31.31 -14.93 5.01
N SER A 221 -30.15 -15.02 4.39
CA SER A 221 -30.02 -15.52 3.02
C SER A 221 -28.86 -16.50 2.92
N SER A 222 -29.06 -17.59 2.18
CA SER A 222 -27.97 -18.43 1.70
C SER A 222 -27.25 -17.82 0.50
N THR A 223 -27.80 -16.76 -0.10
CA THR A 223 -27.17 -16.01 -1.19
C THR A 223 -25.93 -15.31 -0.65
N SER A 224 -24.85 -15.30 -1.44
CA SER A 224 -23.63 -14.59 -1.06
C SER A 224 -23.90 -13.09 -0.89
N TRP A 225 -23.15 -12.44 0.00
CA TRP A 225 -23.36 -11.00 0.26
C TRP A 225 -23.08 -10.17 -1.00
N GLU A 226 -22.19 -10.62 -1.88
CA GLU A 226 -21.87 -9.97 -3.15
C GLU A 226 -23.11 -9.90 -4.05
N ALA A 227 -23.83 -11.01 -4.15
CA ALA A 227 -25.07 -11.09 -4.92
C ALA A 227 -26.21 -10.29 -4.27
N LEU A 228 -26.22 -10.14 -2.94
CA LEU A 228 -27.15 -9.23 -2.26
C LEU A 228 -26.87 -7.77 -2.61
N VAL A 229 -25.60 -7.33 -2.56
CA VAL A 229 -25.18 -5.99 -3.00
C VAL A 229 -25.56 -5.75 -4.46
N GLY A 230 -25.29 -6.71 -5.34
CA GLY A 230 -25.63 -6.59 -6.75
C GLY A 230 -27.13 -6.43 -7.02
N ARG A 231 -27.98 -7.11 -6.24
CA ARG A 231 -29.45 -6.94 -6.33
C ARG A 231 -29.92 -5.55 -5.88
N GLN A 232 -29.21 -4.91 -4.95
CA GLN A 232 -29.57 -3.57 -4.48
C GLN A 232 -29.17 -2.49 -5.48
N VAL A 233 -27.98 -2.63 -6.07
CA VAL A 233 -27.41 -1.60 -6.95
C VAL A 233 -27.95 -1.71 -8.37
N ALA A 234 -28.01 -2.93 -8.90
CA ALA A 234 -28.37 -3.18 -10.29
C ALA A 234 -29.35 -4.37 -10.41
N PRO A 235 -30.58 -4.22 -9.87
CA PRO A 235 -31.56 -5.31 -9.86
C PRO A 235 -31.84 -5.86 -11.26
N GLY A 236 -31.70 -7.18 -11.41
CA GLY A 236 -31.97 -7.88 -12.67
C GLY A 236 -30.87 -7.77 -13.73
N ARG A 237 -29.75 -7.09 -13.45
CA ARG A 237 -28.62 -6.98 -14.38
C ARG A 237 -27.47 -7.92 -13.97
N ALA A 238 -26.90 -8.60 -14.96
CA ALA A 238 -25.68 -9.38 -14.78
C ALA A 238 -24.47 -8.46 -14.60
N HIS A 239 -23.45 -8.92 -13.86
CA HIS A 239 -22.27 -8.11 -13.51
C HIS A 239 -21.47 -7.60 -14.71
N ASP A 240 -21.46 -8.34 -15.81
CA ASP A 240 -20.80 -7.96 -17.06
C ASP A 240 -21.51 -6.83 -17.81
N ALA A 241 -22.76 -6.54 -17.43
CA ALA A 241 -23.55 -5.42 -17.94
C ALA A 241 -23.58 -4.20 -17.01
N TRP A 242 -22.75 -4.18 -15.95
CA TRP A 242 -22.66 -3.07 -15.03
C TRP A 242 -21.90 -1.89 -15.64
N THR A 243 -22.36 -0.69 -15.38
CA THR A 243 -21.64 0.55 -15.71
C THR A 243 -20.58 0.84 -14.64
N ASP A 244 -19.69 1.78 -14.91
CA ASP A 244 -18.74 2.27 -13.90
C ASP A 244 -19.47 2.87 -12.68
N ASP A 245 -20.63 3.51 -12.88
CA ASP A 245 -21.48 4.02 -11.79
C ASP A 245 -22.07 2.88 -10.94
N ASP A 246 -22.50 1.78 -11.56
CA ASP A 246 -22.97 0.60 -10.83
C ASP A 246 -21.84 0.00 -9.98
N HIS A 247 -20.62 -0.10 -10.55
CA HIS A 247 -19.46 -0.56 -9.81
C HIS A 247 -19.13 0.36 -8.63
N ALA A 248 -19.12 1.68 -8.84
CA ALA A 248 -18.85 2.65 -7.80
C ALA A 248 -19.90 2.58 -6.66
N ALA A 249 -21.19 2.47 -7.01
CA ALA A 249 -22.28 2.34 -6.05
C ALA A 249 -22.19 1.04 -5.24
N ALA A 250 -21.85 -0.08 -5.88
CA ALA A 250 -21.67 -1.37 -5.21
C ALA A 250 -20.45 -1.38 -4.27
N VAL A 251 -19.35 -0.74 -4.67
CA VAL A 251 -18.18 -0.57 -3.80
C VAL A 251 -18.52 0.31 -2.60
N ALA A 252 -19.24 1.42 -2.80
CA ALA A 252 -19.70 2.28 -1.71
C ALA A 252 -20.57 1.51 -0.71
N LEU A 253 -21.63 0.82 -1.19
CA LEU A 253 -22.52 0.02 -0.34
C LEU A 253 -21.77 -1.07 0.42
N THR A 254 -20.76 -1.69 -0.21
CA THR A 254 -19.92 -2.70 0.46
C THR A 254 -19.18 -2.11 1.66
N PHE A 255 -18.59 -0.93 1.50
CA PHE A 255 -17.87 -0.29 2.59
C PHE A 255 -18.81 0.14 3.72
N ASP A 256 -19.98 0.68 3.39
CA ASP A 256 -20.98 1.07 4.39
C ASP A 256 -21.44 -0.13 5.22
N LEU A 257 -21.72 -1.27 4.57
CA LEU A 257 -22.10 -2.51 5.24
C LEU A 257 -20.98 -3.04 6.15
N LEU A 258 -19.74 -3.00 5.69
CA LEU A 258 -18.60 -3.45 6.48
C LEU A 258 -18.37 -2.55 7.70
N GLU A 259 -18.44 -1.24 7.52
CA GLU A 259 -18.26 -0.28 8.61
C GLU A 259 -19.34 -0.46 9.68
N GLU A 260 -20.60 -0.55 9.28
CA GLU A 260 -21.72 -0.78 10.19
C GLU A 260 -21.61 -2.14 10.89
N TYR A 261 -21.26 -3.21 10.16
CA TYR A 261 -21.02 -4.52 10.75
C TYR A 261 -19.95 -4.47 11.84
N PHE A 262 -18.80 -3.86 11.54
CA PHE A 262 -17.70 -3.80 12.50
C PHE A 262 -18.03 -2.94 13.72
N ALA A 263 -18.80 -1.86 13.54
CA ALA A 263 -19.27 -1.04 14.65
C ALA A 263 -20.18 -1.87 15.57
N GLU A 264 -21.13 -2.63 15.03
CA GLU A 264 -22.02 -3.49 15.82
C GLU A 264 -21.29 -4.63 16.53
N GLN A 265 -20.24 -5.17 15.93
CA GLN A 265 -19.41 -6.18 16.57
C GLN A 265 -18.42 -5.60 17.60
N GLY A 266 -18.42 -4.28 17.82
CA GLY A 266 -17.56 -3.61 18.80
C GLY A 266 -16.09 -3.52 18.38
N TYR A 267 -15.78 -3.73 17.10
CA TYR A 267 -14.41 -3.62 16.58
C TYR A 267 -14.00 -2.18 16.27
N VAL A 268 -14.96 -1.26 16.29
CA VAL A 268 -14.73 0.17 16.10
C VAL A 268 -15.58 0.96 17.09
N ALA A 269 -15.02 2.02 17.64
CA ALA A 269 -15.80 3.01 18.39
C ALA A 269 -16.81 3.64 17.43
N GLY A 270 -18.09 3.58 17.82
CA GLY A 270 -19.21 4.23 17.14
C GLY A 270 -19.16 5.74 17.25
#